data_AF-A0A1D4PW81-F1
#
_entry.id   AF-A0A1D4PW81-F1
#
_cell.length_a   1.000
_cell.length_b   1.000
_cell.length_c   1.000
_cell.angle_alpha   90.00
_cell.angle_beta   90.00
_cell.angle_gamma   90.00
#
_symmetry.space_group_name_H-M   'P 1'
#
loop_
_entity.id
_entity.type
_entity.pdbx_description
1 polymer ?
#
loop_
_entity_poly.entity_id
_entity_poly.type
_entity_poly.pdbx_seq_one_letter_code
_entity_poly.pdbx_strand_id
1 'polypeptide(L)'
;MKYSNRGEDQRSNYLMFFSNKNEGKSYNVGQFVGLLLGPLLFALTLLFVHPDNLSGKGVFVLAITLWIATWWITEAIPIAATSLLPLVLLPVGHVLNPEEVSAQYGNDIIFLFLGGFILAIAMERWELHTRVALTIINTLGTSTGKILLGFMIATGFLSMFVSNTAAVMIMIPIGLAIIKEANELKDHQVKSESISKFEQSLVLAIGYAGTIGGLGTLIGTPPLIILKGQYQSAFGEEISFAKWMIIGVPTVIVLLFLVWAYIRYIAFKHDMKALPGGQQLIKQKLNELGRMKYEEKVVLIVFLLASFLWISREFLLKHWSFTSEVADGTIAMFISVLLFLIPAKNKTKHKPYYRLGSCKRLTVGRFNLIWWRFSFSKRYF
;
A
#
# COMPACT_ATOMS: atom_id res chain seq x y z
N MET A 1 5.22 -42.53 -32.80
CA MET A 1 5.91 -42.50 -31.50
C MET A 1 5.88 -41.07 -30.95
N LYS A 2 5.03 -40.82 -29.95
CA LYS A 2 4.89 -39.53 -29.24
C LYS A 2 5.77 -39.58 -27.99
N TYR A 3 6.73 -38.66 -27.84
CA TYR A 3 7.42 -38.43 -26.57
C TYR A 3 6.91 -37.12 -25.92
N SER A 4 5.98 -37.33 -24.98
CA SER A 4 5.86 -36.71 -23.66
C SER A 4 6.13 -35.21 -23.48
N ASN A 5 5.04 -34.43 -23.52
CA ASN A 5 4.94 -33.04 -23.09
C ASN A 5 4.62 -32.94 -21.57
N ARG A 6 5.45 -33.53 -20.69
CA ARG A 6 5.19 -33.65 -19.24
C ARG A 6 5.57 -32.43 -18.38
N GLY A 7 6.16 -31.38 -18.97
CA GLY A 7 6.64 -30.20 -18.24
C GLY A 7 5.64 -29.04 -18.10
N GLU A 8 4.67 -28.93 -19.01
CA GLU A 8 3.69 -27.83 -19.01
C GLU A 8 2.49 -28.09 -18.09
N ASP A 9 2.08 -29.36 -17.94
CA ASP A 9 0.93 -29.73 -17.09
C ASP A 9 1.15 -29.43 -15.59
N GLN A 10 2.39 -29.53 -15.09
CA GLN A 10 2.65 -29.23 -13.68
C GLN A 10 2.61 -27.73 -13.35
N ARG A 11 2.97 -26.84 -14.28
CA ARG A 11 2.86 -25.37 -14.05
C ARG A 11 1.41 -24.89 -14.08
N SER A 12 0.54 -25.56 -14.83
CA SER A 12 -0.89 -25.26 -14.88
C SER A 12 -1.59 -25.60 -13.56
N ASN A 13 -1.21 -26.72 -12.94
CA ASN A 13 -1.88 -27.22 -11.72
C ASN A 13 -1.68 -26.33 -10.47
N TYR A 14 -0.54 -25.65 -10.32
CA TYR A 14 -0.34 -24.73 -9.18
C TYR A 14 -1.19 -23.46 -9.27
N LEU A 15 -1.46 -22.97 -10.50
CA LEU A 15 -2.35 -21.83 -10.72
C LEU A 15 -3.83 -22.23 -10.63
N MET A 16 -4.18 -23.47 -10.97
CA MET A 16 -5.54 -24.00 -10.82
C MET A 16 -5.92 -24.31 -9.36
N PHE A 17 -4.96 -24.59 -8.46
CA PHE A 17 -5.28 -24.84 -7.04
C PHE A 17 -5.93 -23.62 -6.36
N PHE A 18 -5.57 -22.40 -6.77
CA PHE A 18 -6.21 -21.15 -6.31
C PHE A 18 -7.45 -20.75 -7.12
N SER A 19 -7.75 -21.46 -8.20
CA SER A 19 -8.84 -21.15 -9.14
C SER A 19 -9.99 -22.17 -9.07
N ASN A 20 -10.12 -22.91 -7.97
CA ASN A 20 -11.32 -23.71 -7.67
C ASN A 20 -12.17 -23.01 -6.59
N LYS A 21 -12.44 -21.70 -6.77
CA LYS A 21 -13.51 -21.03 -6.03
C LYS A 21 -14.82 -21.38 -6.73
N ASN A 22 -15.66 -22.16 -6.04
CA ASN A 22 -17.05 -22.45 -6.40
C ASN A 22 -17.72 -21.26 -7.12
N GLU A 23 -17.90 -21.35 -8.44
CA GLU A 23 -18.56 -20.34 -9.29
C GLU A 23 -20.09 -20.28 -9.09
N GLY A 24 -20.59 -20.59 -7.89
CA GLY A 24 -22.03 -20.76 -7.64
C GLY A 24 -22.70 -19.73 -6.72
N LYS A 25 -21.94 -18.91 -5.97
CA LYS A 25 -22.55 -17.96 -5.00
C LYS A 25 -21.88 -16.59 -5.04
N SER A 26 -22.66 -15.55 -5.33
CA SER A 26 -22.20 -14.14 -5.33
C SER A 26 -21.75 -13.65 -3.94
N TYR A 27 -22.23 -14.29 -2.87
CA TYR A 27 -21.88 -14.00 -1.48
C TYR A 27 -21.37 -15.24 -0.74
N ASN A 28 -20.33 -15.05 0.08
CA ASN A 28 -19.99 -16.02 1.13
C ASN A 28 -21.09 -16.00 2.22
N VAL A 29 -21.23 -17.09 2.98
CA VAL A 29 -22.22 -17.19 4.08
C VAL A 29 -22.08 -16.01 5.05
N GLY A 30 -20.85 -15.65 5.44
CA GLY A 30 -20.61 -14.49 6.31
C GLY A 30 -21.05 -13.16 5.69
N GLN A 31 -20.80 -12.96 4.38
CA GLN A 31 -21.23 -11.75 3.66
C GLN A 31 -22.76 -11.66 3.56
N PHE A 32 -23.41 -12.79 3.29
CA PHE A 32 -24.87 -12.86 3.19
C PHE A 32 -25.54 -12.61 4.55
N VAL A 33 -25.03 -13.25 5.61
CA VAL A 33 -25.50 -13.01 6.99
C VAL A 33 -25.32 -11.54 7.34
N GLY A 34 -24.14 -10.96 7.09
CA GLY A 34 -23.87 -9.54 7.33
C GLY A 34 -24.79 -8.60 6.56
N LEU A 35 -25.09 -8.92 5.30
CA LEU A 35 -25.96 -8.12 4.44
C LEU A 35 -27.36 -7.94 5.04
N LEU A 36 -27.91 -9.00 5.63
CA LEU A 36 -29.21 -8.97 6.31
C LEU A 36 -29.12 -8.45 7.74
N LEU A 37 -28.04 -8.82 8.45
CA LEU A 37 -27.86 -8.48 9.87
C LEU A 37 -27.68 -6.98 10.08
N GLY A 38 -27.00 -6.27 9.19
CA GLY A 38 -26.80 -4.81 9.31
C GLY A 38 -28.12 -4.02 9.39
N PRO A 39 -29.00 -4.08 8.35
CA PRO A 39 -30.31 -3.45 8.38
C PRO A 39 -31.22 -3.98 9.50
N LEU A 40 -31.12 -5.27 9.84
CA LEU A 40 -31.87 -5.85 10.95
C LEU A 40 -31.46 -5.22 12.29
N LEU A 41 -30.16 -5.11 12.57
CA LEU A 41 -29.65 -4.45 13.78
C LEU A 41 -30.04 -2.98 13.83
N PHE A 42 -30.03 -2.29 12.68
CA PHE A 42 -30.53 -0.92 12.59
C PHE A 42 -31.99 -0.83 13.05
N ALA A 43 -32.87 -1.65 12.48
CA ALA A 43 -34.30 -1.67 12.84
C ALA A 43 -34.52 -2.08 14.30
N LEU A 44 -33.86 -3.13 14.79
CA LEU A 44 -33.97 -3.58 16.17
C LEU A 44 -33.49 -2.53 17.17
N THR A 45 -32.41 -1.80 16.85
CA THR A 45 -31.92 -0.72 17.71
C THR A 45 -32.94 0.41 17.82
N LEU A 46 -33.53 0.83 16.70
CA LEU A 46 -34.56 1.88 16.72
C LEU A 46 -35.84 1.45 17.46
N LEU A 47 -36.19 0.16 17.42
CA LEU A 47 -37.41 -0.34 18.07
C LEU A 47 -37.25 -0.60 19.56
N PHE A 48 -36.07 -1.10 19.99
CA PHE A 48 -35.89 -1.64 21.34
C PHE A 48 -34.92 -0.85 22.21
N VAL A 49 -34.07 0.02 21.66
CA VAL A 49 -33.04 0.73 22.43
C VAL A 49 -33.47 2.17 22.68
N HIS A 50 -33.93 2.43 23.90
CA HIS A 50 -34.35 3.77 24.35
C HIS A 50 -33.70 4.08 25.71
N PRO A 51 -32.42 4.47 25.76
CA PRO A 51 -31.76 4.84 27.00
C PRO A 51 -32.23 6.23 27.45
N ASP A 52 -32.48 6.42 28.75
CA ASP A 52 -32.94 7.71 29.30
C ASP A 52 -31.99 8.88 29.01
N ASN A 53 -30.70 8.59 28.82
CA ASN A 53 -29.64 9.58 28.60
C ASN A 53 -29.26 9.79 27.12
N LEU A 54 -29.97 9.17 26.16
CA LEU A 54 -29.64 9.29 24.74
C LEU A 54 -30.81 9.87 23.95
N SER A 55 -30.56 10.98 23.25
CA SER A 55 -31.57 11.57 22.37
C SER A 55 -31.96 10.61 21.24
N GLY A 56 -33.16 10.77 20.67
CA GLY A 56 -33.59 9.97 19.52
C GLY A 56 -32.63 10.04 18.32
N LYS A 57 -32.00 11.21 18.10
CA LYS A 57 -30.93 11.36 17.11
C LYS A 57 -29.68 10.53 17.47
N GLY A 58 -29.33 10.46 18.76
CA GLY A 58 -28.23 9.61 19.25
C GLY A 58 -28.50 8.12 19.05
N VAL A 59 -29.72 7.64 19.33
CA VAL A 59 -30.14 6.26 19.04
C VAL A 59 -30.04 5.96 17.55
N PHE A 60 -30.43 6.92 16.69
CA PHE A 60 -30.33 6.76 15.24
C PHE A 60 -28.88 6.65 14.76
N VAL A 61 -27.96 7.46 15.30
CA VAL A 61 -26.52 7.34 15.01
C VAL A 61 -25.96 5.99 15.49
N LEU A 62 -26.37 5.51 16.66
CA LEU A 62 -25.99 4.18 17.16
C LEU A 62 -26.45 3.08 16.20
N ALA A 63 -27.71 3.14 15.76
CA ALA A 63 -28.27 2.18 14.81
C ALA A 63 -27.50 2.15 13.48
N ILE A 64 -27.16 3.33 12.92
CA ILE A 64 -26.32 3.43 11.72
C ILE A 64 -24.94 2.81 11.98
N THR A 65 -24.34 3.12 13.12
CA THR A 65 -23.00 2.64 13.48
C THR A 65 -22.96 1.11 13.55
N LEU A 66 -23.97 0.48 14.14
CA LEU A 66 -24.08 -0.98 14.20
C LEU A 66 -24.24 -1.61 12.81
N TRP A 67 -25.02 -0.98 11.93
CA TRP A 67 -25.14 -1.43 10.54
C TRP A 67 -23.77 -1.36 9.83
N ILE A 68 -23.12 -0.19 9.84
CA ILE A 68 -21.83 0.03 9.19
C ILE A 68 -20.77 -0.94 9.73
N ALA A 69 -20.66 -1.07 11.06
CA ALA A 69 -19.72 -1.97 11.71
C ALA A 69 -19.95 -3.43 11.28
N THR A 70 -21.21 -3.88 11.25
CA THR A 70 -21.56 -5.23 10.79
C THR A 70 -21.11 -5.44 9.35
N TRP A 71 -21.39 -4.49 8.46
CA TRP A 71 -21.00 -4.58 7.05
C TRP A 71 -19.49 -4.48 6.82
N TRP A 72 -18.76 -3.72 7.62
CA TRP A 72 -17.29 -3.71 7.58
C TRP A 72 -16.68 -5.03 8.06
N ILE A 73 -17.14 -5.58 9.19
CA ILE A 73 -16.61 -6.83 9.75
C ILE A 73 -16.91 -8.02 8.85
N THR A 74 -18.11 -8.06 8.27
CA THR A 74 -18.55 -9.17 7.42
C THR A 74 -18.19 -9.00 5.95
N GLU A 75 -17.69 -7.81 5.57
CA GLU A 75 -17.51 -7.38 4.18
C GLU A 75 -18.73 -7.68 3.29
N ALA A 76 -19.93 -7.39 3.81
CA ALA A 76 -21.20 -7.66 3.13
C ALA A 76 -21.24 -7.01 1.74
N ILE A 77 -20.78 -5.77 1.64
CA ILE A 77 -20.51 -5.05 0.40
C ILE A 77 -19.13 -4.39 0.50
N PRO A 78 -18.54 -3.88 -0.60
CA PRO A 78 -17.23 -3.21 -0.55
C PRO A 78 -17.18 -2.11 0.52
N ILE A 79 -16.08 -2.05 1.28
CA ILE A 79 -15.89 -1.13 2.42
C ILE A 79 -16.16 0.33 2.03
N ALA A 80 -15.76 0.73 0.82
CA ALA A 80 -16.04 2.06 0.28
C ALA A 80 -17.53 2.34 0.12
N ALA A 81 -18.31 1.37 -0.37
CA ALA A 81 -19.76 1.51 -0.54
C ALA A 81 -20.47 1.57 0.82
N THR A 82 -20.07 0.73 1.78
CA THR A 82 -20.55 0.82 3.18
C THR A 82 -20.27 2.20 3.78
N SER A 83 -19.10 2.77 3.48
CA SER A 83 -18.68 4.09 3.97
C SER A 83 -19.48 5.25 3.39
N LEU A 84 -20.31 5.03 2.36
CA LEU A 84 -21.23 6.05 1.82
C LEU A 84 -22.61 6.04 2.49
N LEU A 85 -22.92 5.03 3.32
CA LEU A 85 -24.19 4.97 4.05
C LEU A 85 -24.51 6.23 4.87
N PRO A 86 -23.54 6.87 5.58
CA PRO A 86 -23.81 8.09 6.33
C PRO A 86 -24.37 9.23 5.47
N LEU A 87 -23.95 9.37 4.21
CA LEU A 87 -24.45 10.41 3.28
C LEU A 87 -25.95 10.29 3.03
N VAL A 88 -26.50 9.08 3.11
CA VAL A 88 -27.92 8.82 2.90
C VAL A 88 -28.67 8.82 4.23
N LEU A 89 -28.14 8.10 5.23
CA LEU A 89 -28.89 7.82 6.45
C LEU A 89 -28.91 9.02 7.40
N LEU A 90 -27.81 9.76 7.58
CA LEU A 90 -27.79 10.88 8.53
C LEU A 90 -28.78 12.01 8.18
N PRO A 91 -28.94 12.41 6.90
CA PRO A 91 -29.99 13.35 6.51
C PRO A 91 -31.40 12.78 6.68
N VAL A 92 -31.61 11.48 6.37
CA VAL A 92 -32.91 10.81 6.55
C VAL A 92 -33.33 10.80 8.02
N GLY A 93 -32.38 10.62 8.95
CA GLY A 93 -32.64 10.71 10.38
C GLY A 93 -32.72 12.14 10.92
N HIS A 94 -32.63 13.17 10.06
CA HIS A 94 -32.53 14.57 10.44
C HIS A 94 -31.42 14.83 11.49
N VAL A 95 -30.36 14.03 11.46
CA VAL A 95 -29.24 14.15 12.40
C VAL A 95 -28.35 15.33 11.99
N LEU A 96 -27.96 15.36 10.72
CA LEU A 96 -27.17 16.40 10.06
C LEU A 96 -27.81 16.74 8.70
N ASN A 97 -27.58 17.94 8.19
CA ASN A 97 -28.01 18.30 6.84
C ASN A 97 -27.07 17.70 5.77
N PRO A 98 -27.51 17.56 4.50
CA PRO A 98 -26.68 16.99 3.43
C PRO A 98 -25.33 17.70 3.23
N GLU A 99 -25.30 19.03 3.41
CA GLU A 99 -24.09 19.86 3.26
C GLU A 99 -23.04 19.52 4.33
N GLU A 100 -23.46 19.38 5.59
CA GLU A 100 -22.62 19.02 6.74
C GLU A 100 -22.02 17.62 6.56
N VAL A 101 -22.84 16.65 6.13
CA VAL A 101 -22.38 15.26 5.95
C VAL A 101 -21.42 15.17 4.77
N SER A 102 -21.74 15.82 3.64
CA SER A 102 -20.88 15.80 2.44
C SER A 102 -19.55 16.53 2.64
N ALA A 103 -19.51 17.60 3.43
CA ALA A 103 -18.28 18.30 3.77
C ALA A 103 -17.23 17.39 4.43
N GLN A 104 -17.65 16.37 5.19
CA GLN A 104 -16.73 15.40 5.81
C GLN A 104 -15.95 14.57 4.79
N TYR A 105 -16.52 14.35 3.59
CA TYR A 105 -15.86 13.63 2.49
C TYR A 105 -14.92 14.52 1.67
N GLY A 106 -14.91 15.83 1.93
CA GLY A 106 -14.02 16.82 1.31
C GLY A 106 -12.87 17.26 2.21
N ASN A 107 -12.56 16.51 3.28
CA ASN A 107 -11.51 16.87 4.23
C ASN A 107 -10.10 16.80 3.59
N ASP A 108 -9.18 17.69 4.01
CA ASP A 108 -7.78 17.76 3.53
C ASP A 108 -7.07 16.41 3.56
N ILE A 109 -7.35 15.54 4.53
CA ILE A 109 -6.65 14.26 4.64
C ILE A 109 -7.01 13.31 3.49
N ILE A 110 -8.21 13.43 2.91
CA ILE A 110 -8.63 12.67 1.74
C ILE A 110 -7.83 13.13 0.52
N PHE A 111 -7.58 14.44 0.39
CA PHE A 111 -6.74 14.99 -0.67
C PHE A 111 -5.26 14.64 -0.49
N LEU A 112 -4.76 14.59 0.75
CA LEU A 112 -3.42 14.08 1.07
C LEU A 112 -3.24 12.65 0.58
N PHE A 113 -4.20 11.79 0.89
CA PHE A 113 -4.18 10.39 0.46
C PHE A 113 -4.26 10.27 -1.06
N LEU A 114 -5.16 11.03 -1.70
CA LEU A 114 -5.32 11.04 -3.15
C LEU A 114 -4.03 11.44 -3.86
N GLY A 115 -3.39 12.53 -3.44
CA GLY A 115 -2.16 12.99 -4.04
C GLY A 115 -0.97 12.06 -3.77
N GLY A 116 -0.91 11.48 -2.57
CA GLY A 116 0.04 10.42 -2.23
C GLY A 116 -0.05 9.22 -3.17
N PHE A 117 -1.26 8.75 -3.45
CA PHE A 117 -1.47 7.67 -4.42
C PHE A 117 -1.10 8.04 -5.84
N ILE A 118 -1.41 9.26 -6.29
CA ILE A 118 -1.02 9.71 -7.63
C ILE A 118 0.50 9.67 -7.78
N LEU A 119 1.22 10.14 -6.75
CA LEU A 119 2.67 10.11 -6.70
C LEU A 119 3.22 8.68 -6.70
N ALA A 120 2.62 7.78 -5.90
CA ALA A 120 2.97 6.36 -5.87
C ALA A 120 2.76 5.67 -7.22
N ILE A 121 1.62 5.91 -7.88
CA ILE A 121 1.30 5.37 -9.21
C ILE A 121 2.29 5.87 -10.26
N ALA A 122 2.70 7.15 -10.19
CA ALA A 122 3.72 7.67 -11.08
C ALA A 122 5.07 6.95 -10.87
N MET A 123 5.47 6.75 -9.61
CA MET A 123 6.69 5.99 -9.29
C MET A 123 6.64 4.53 -9.75
N GLU A 124 5.46 3.90 -9.65
CA GLU A 124 5.21 2.55 -10.15
C GLU A 124 5.34 2.48 -11.67
N ARG A 125 4.60 3.33 -12.37
CA ARG A 125 4.52 3.35 -13.83
C ARG A 125 5.88 3.49 -14.52
N TRP A 126 6.78 4.26 -13.92
CA TRP A 126 8.10 4.54 -14.48
C TRP A 126 9.20 3.65 -13.92
N GLU A 127 8.86 2.60 -13.15
CA GLU A 127 9.81 1.64 -12.56
C GLU A 127 10.85 2.26 -11.62
N LEU A 128 10.64 3.51 -11.18
CA LEU A 128 11.57 4.22 -10.30
C LEU A 128 11.75 3.48 -8.98
N HIS A 129 10.64 2.96 -8.43
CA HIS A 129 10.64 2.14 -7.22
C HIS A 129 11.57 0.92 -7.33
N THR A 130 11.57 0.23 -8.47
CA THR A 130 12.41 -0.96 -8.71
C THR A 130 13.89 -0.56 -8.76
N ARG A 131 14.22 0.56 -9.42
CA ARG A 131 15.60 1.07 -9.44
C ARG A 131 16.08 1.42 -8.03
N VAL A 132 15.27 2.11 -7.25
CA VAL A 132 15.63 2.50 -5.88
C VAL A 132 15.84 1.26 -5.01
N ALA A 133 14.94 0.28 -5.07
CA ALA A 133 15.07 -0.97 -4.32
C ALA A 133 16.34 -1.75 -4.65
N LEU A 134 16.61 -2.00 -5.95
CA LEU A 134 17.82 -2.71 -6.37
C LEU A 134 19.10 -1.95 -6.03
N THR A 135 19.06 -0.61 -6.07
CA THR A 135 20.18 0.23 -5.65
C THR A 135 20.48 0.04 -4.17
N ILE A 136 19.46 0.10 -3.31
CA ILE A 136 19.59 -0.12 -1.85
C ILE A 136 20.21 -1.51 -1.59
N ILE A 137 19.66 -2.56 -2.18
CA ILE A 137 20.15 -3.93 -1.96
C ILE A 137 21.61 -4.06 -2.43
N ASN A 138 21.95 -3.50 -3.59
CA ASN A 138 23.32 -3.57 -4.13
C ASN A 138 24.36 -2.87 -3.24
N THR A 139 23.97 -1.82 -2.50
CA THR A 139 24.91 -1.07 -1.63
C THR A 139 25.27 -1.78 -0.33
N LEU A 140 24.40 -2.63 0.22
CA LEU A 140 24.60 -3.21 1.55
C LEU A 140 25.59 -4.39 1.58
N GLY A 141 25.79 -5.08 0.46
CA GLY A 141 26.82 -6.12 0.29
C GLY A 141 26.27 -7.53 0.02
N THR A 142 27.12 -8.55 0.16
CA THR A 142 26.89 -9.89 -0.39
C THR A 142 26.59 -11.00 0.62
N SER A 143 26.79 -10.74 1.91
CA SER A 143 26.47 -11.75 2.93
C SER A 143 24.96 -11.95 3.02
N THR A 144 24.51 -13.16 3.33
CA THR A 144 23.09 -13.52 3.54
C THR A 144 22.37 -12.54 4.48
N GLY A 145 22.98 -12.19 5.62
CA GLY A 145 22.41 -11.22 6.56
C GLY A 145 22.31 -9.78 6.03
N LYS A 146 23.25 -9.35 5.18
CA LYS A 146 23.23 -8.03 4.52
C LYS A 146 22.21 -7.99 3.39
N ILE A 147 22.08 -9.07 2.62
CA ILE A 147 21.05 -9.22 1.59
C ILE A 147 19.66 -9.16 2.24
N LEU A 148 19.44 -9.95 3.31
CA LEU A 148 18.20 -9.92 4.08
C LEU A 148 17.86 -8.50 4.56
N LEU A 149 18.85 -7.82 5.18
CA LEU A 149 18.68 -6.43 5.62
C LEU A 149 18.34 -5.49 4.45
N GLY A 150 19.01 -5.67 3.30
CA GLY A 150 18.76 -4.84 2.12
C GLY A 150 17.37 -5.02 1.53
N PHE A 151 16.86 -6.25 1.52
CA PHE A 151 15.46 -6.50 1.17
C PHE A 151 14.51 -5.84 2.17
N MET A 152 14.77 -5.96 3.47
CA MET A 152 13.92 -5.32 4.49
C MET A 152 13.93 -3.80 4.40
N ILE A 153 15.10 -3.17 4.24
CA ILE A 153 15.20 -1.71 4.10
C ILE A 153 14.53 -1.25 2.81
N ALA A 154 14.78 -1.94 1.68
CA ALA A 154 14.16 -1.59 0.41
C ALA A 154 12.64 -1.75 0.46
N THR A 155 12.11 -2.87 0.98
CA THR A 155 10.67 -3.08 1.12
C THR A 155 10.05 -2.07 2.07
N GLY A 156 10.67 -1.83 3.23
CA GLY A 156 10.17 -0.87 4.22
C GLY A 156 10.15 0.56 3.67
N PHE A 157 11.21 0.98 2.99
CA PHE A 157 11.28 2.28 2.32
C PHE A 157 10.21 2.43 1.23
N LEU A 158 10.04 1.42 0.36
CA LEU A 158 8.98 1.46 -0.65
C LEU A 158 7.60 1.55 0.00
N SER A 159 7.38 0.81 1.08
CA SER A 159 6.11 0.78 1.79
C SER A 159 5.76 2.08 2.52
N MET A 160 6.73 2.97 2.75
CA MET A 160 6.45 4.29 3.31
C MET A 160 5.64 5.17 2.34
N PHE A 161 5.73 4.92 1.03
CA PHE A 161 5.15 5.78 -0.01
C PHE A 161 4.23 5.03 -0.96
N VAL A 162 4.43 3.73 -1.11
CA VAL A 162 3.62 2.80 -1.89
C VAL A 162 2.83 1.93 -0.91
N SER A 163 1.68 1.39 -1.32
CA SER A 163 0.91 0.48 -0.45
C SER A 163 1.74 -0.73 -0.01
N ASN A 164 1.57 -1.15 1.25
CA ASN A 164 2.26 -2.30 1.85
C ASN A 164 2.22 -3.55 0.97
N THR A 165 1.04 -3.89 0.47
CA THR A 165 0.84 -5.06 -0.39
C THR A 165 1.61 -4.94 -1.70
N ALA A 166 1.59 -3.77 -2.36
CA ALA A 166 2.35 -3.58 -3.59
C ALA A 166 3.87 -3.65 -3.37
N ALA A 167 4.38 -3.04 -2.29
CA ALA A 167 5.80 -3.14 -1.94
C ALA A 167 6.24 -4.61 -1.76
N VAL A 168 5.44 -5.41 -1.05
CA VAL A 168 5.70 -6.85 -0.89
C VAL A 168 5.62 -7.58 -2.25
N MET A 169 4.58 -7.33 -3.05
CA MET A 169 4.40 -7.98 -4.36
C MET A 169 5.53 -7.68 -5.34
N ILE A 170 6.15 -6.50 -5.27
CA ILE A 170 7.31 -6.16 -6.09
C ILE A 170 8.56 -6.92 -5.62
N MET A 171 8.75 -7.01 -4.31
CA MET A 171 9.99 -7.51 -3.71
C MET A 171 10.04 -9.04 -3.65
N ILE A 172 8.91 -9.73 -3.49
CA ILE A 172 8.85 -11.19 -3.44
C ILE A 172 9.41 -11.84 -4.72
N PRO A 173 8.96 -11.50 -5.94
CA PRO A 173 9.51 -12.09 -7.16
C PRO A 173 11.02 -11.84 -7.33
N ILE A 174 11.51 -10.65 -6.94
CA ILE A 174 12.94 -10.32 -6.99
C ILE A 174 13.72 -11.19 -6.00
N GLY A 175 13.21 -11.34 -4.78
CA GLY A 175 13.80 -12.22 -3.76
C GLY A 175 13.85 -13.67 -4.23
N LEU A 176 12.74 -14.20 -4.74
CA LEU A 176 12.65 -15.57 -5.25
C LEU A 176 13.56 -15.81 -6.47
N ALA A 177 13.71 -14.82 -7.35
CA ALA A 177 14.66 -14.91 -8.47
C ALA A 177 16.11 -15.09 -7.98
N ILE A 178 16.49 -14.37 -6.92
CA ILE A 178 17.81 -14.50 -6.30
C ILE A 178 17.99 -15.87 -5.64
N ILE A 179 16.97 -16.38 -4.95
CA ILE A 179 17.00 -17.72 -4.34
C ILE A 179 17.15 -18.79 -5.42
N LYS A 180 16.43 -18.65 -6.52
CA LYS A 180 16.51 -19.58 -7.66
C LYS A 180 17.92 -19.62 -8.25
N GLU A 181 18.51 -18.45 -8.51
CA GLU A 181 19.89 -18.34 -9.00
C GLU A 181 20.89 -18.97 -8.02
N ALA A 182 20.73 -18.71 -6.72
CA ALA A 182 21.59 -19.30 -5.69
C ALA A 182 21.48 -20.83 -5.62
N ASN A 183 20.31 -21.39 -5.93
CA ASN A 183 20.11 -22.84 -6.04
C ASN A 183 20.76 -23.45 -7.28
N GLU A 184 20.81 -22.71 -8.40
CA GLU A 184 21.44 -23.15 -9.65
C GLU A 184 22.98 -23.08 -9.55
N LEU A 185 23.51 -22.09 -8.82
CA LEU A 185 24.95 -21.86 -8.63
C LEU A 185 25.52 -22.49 -7.35
N LYS A 186 24.74 -23.31 -6.64
CA LYS A 186 25.22 -23.94 -5.40
C LYS A 186 26.34 -24.94 -5.70
N ASP A 187 27.46 -24.78 -5.02
CA ASP A 187 28.51 -25.79 -4.99
C ASP A 187 28.13 -26.92 -4.00
N HIS A 188 28.83 -28.06 -4.04
CA HIS A 188 28.59 -29.21 -3.17
C HIS A 188 28.69 -28.88 -1.66
N GLN A 189 29.34 -27.76 -1.31
CA GLN A 189 29.49 -27.30 0.08
C GLN A 189 28.23 -26.63 0.66
N VAL A 190 27.29 -26.17 -0.18
CA VAL A 190 26.08 -25.47 0.29
C VAL A 190 24.91 -26.45 0.40
N LYS A 191 24.45 -26.72 1.62
CA LYS A 191 23.30 -27.59 1.88
C LYS A 191 22.01 -26.96 1.32
N SER A 192 21.24 -27.72 0.54
CA SER A 192 19.93 -27.29 0.04
C SER A 192 18.97 -26.83 1.15
N GLU A 193 19.07 -27.44 2.34
CA GLU A 193 18.29 -27.03 3.52
C GLU A 193 18.60 -25.58 3.96
N SER A 194 19.86 -25.14 3.84
CA SER A 194 20.23 -23.77 4.19
C SER A 194 19.62 -22.75 3.23
N ILE A 195 19.55 -23.07 1.94
CA ILE A 195 18.91 -22.21 0.93
C ILE A 195 17.40 -22.11 1.21
N SER A 196 16.75 -23.23 1.53
CA SER A 196 15.32 -23.24 1.88
C SER A 196 15.02 -22.42 3.14
N LYS A 197 15.85 -22.53 4.20
CA LYS A 197 15.71 -21.69 5.40
C LYS A 197 15.91 -20.21 5.09
N PHE A 198 16.89 -19.87 4.24
CA PHE A 198 17.10 -18.50 3.82
C PHE A 198 15.92 -17.97 2.98
N GLU A 199 15.36 -18.76 2.07
CA GLU A 199 14.15 -18.43 1.31
C GLU A 199 12.96 -18.10 2.21
N GLN A 200 12.67 -18.96 3.20
CA GLN A 200 11.62 -18.73 4.19
C GLN A 200 11.87 -17.43 4.97
N SER A 201 13.12 -17.22 5.40
CA SER A 201 13.52 -16.01 6.13
C SER A 201 13.31 -14.75 5.28
N LEU A 202 13.61 -14.82 3.98
CA LEU A 202 13.51 -13.69 3.06
C LEU A 202 12.06 -13.31 2.78
N VAL A 203 11.20 -14.30 2.53
CA VAL A 203 9.76 -14.08 2.29
C VAL A 203 9.10 -13.44 3.52
N LEU A 204 9.38 -13.97 4.72
CA LEU A 204 8.85 -13.40 5.96
C LEU A 204 9.40 -12.01 6.25
N ALA A 205 10.71 -11.81 6.05
CA ALA A 205 11.35 -10.52 6.23
C ALA A 205 10.74 -9.43 5.32
N ILE A 206 10.46 -9.76 4.06
CA ILE A 206 9.78 -8.85 3.13
C ILE A 206 8.37 -8.54 3.62
N GLY A 207 7.59 -9.55 4.03
CA GLY A 207 6.22 -9.34 4.54
C GLY A 207 6.17 -8.43 5.78
N TYR A 208 7.01 -8.69 6.77
CA TYR A 208 7.11 -7.83 7.97
C TYR A 208 7.63 -6.44 7.62
N ALA A 209 8.64 -6.34 6.75
CA ALA A 209 9.19 -5.04 6.36
C ALA A 209 8.17 -4.17 5.63
N GLY A 210 7.30 -4.75 4.79
CA GLY A 210 6.19 -4.02 4.18
C GLY A 210 5.23 -3.47 5.24
N THR A 211 4.81 -4.29 6.19
CA THR A 211 3.90 -3.82 7.26
C THR A 211 4.54 -2.72 8.12
N ILE A 212 5.78 -2.91 8.55
CA ILE A 212 6.51 -1.95 9.39
C ILE A 212 6.76 -0.66 8.61
N GLY A 213 7.20 -0.75 7.36
CA GLY A 213 7.50 0.41 6.52
C GLY A 213 6.33 1.37 6.35
N GLY A 214 5.10 0.85 6.25
CA GLY A 214 3.87 1.64 6.16
C GLY A 214 3.64 2.58 7.37
N LEU A 215 4.31 2.36 8.50
CA LEU A 215 4.23 3.24 9.67
C LEU A 215 5.08 4.52 9.53
N GLY A 216 6.01 4.56 8.57
CA GLY A 216 7.01 5.63 8.49
C GLY A 216 6.47 6.99 8.09
N THR A 217 5.41 7.03 7.26
CA THR A 217 4.78 8.28 6.82
C THR A 217 3.25 8.17 6.89
N LEU A 218 2.56 9.31 6.93
CA LEU A 218 1.10 9.34 6.96
C LEU A 218 0.45 8.69 5.73
N ILE A 219 1.11 8.69 4.57
CA ILE A 219 0.56 8.13 3.33
C ILE A 219 0.74 6.61 3.26
N GLY A 220 1.65 6.05 4.07
CA GLY A 220 2.01 4.63 4.00
C GLY A 220 0.84 3.68 4.29
N THR A 221 -0.06 4.03 5.22
CA THR A 221 -1.21 3.17 5.55
C THR A 221 -2.46 3.96 5.97
N PRO A 222 -3.69 3.52 5.58
CA PRO A 222 -4.92 4.23 5.91
C PRO A 222 -5.17 4.52 7.41
N PRO A 223 -4.85 3.62 8.36
CA PRO A 223 -5.03 3.89 9.79
C PRO A 223 -4.30 5.14 10.29
N LEU A 224 -3.14 5.50 9.71
CA LEU A 224 -2.41 6.71 10.11
C LEU A 224 -3.11 8.00 9.68
N ILE A 225 -3.84 7.95 8.57
CA ILE A 225 -4.63 9.08 8.09
C ILE A 225 -5.86 9.27 8.98
N ILE A 226 -6.51 8.17 9.36
CA ILE A 226 -7.60 8.19 10.33
C ILE A 226 -7.09 8.73 11.67
N LEU A 227 -5.91 8.30 12.13
CA LEU A 227 -5.26 8.84 13.32
C LEU A 227 -5.06 10.36 13.21
N LYS A 228 -4.51 10.87 12.09
CA LYS A 228 -4.35 12.32 11.87
C LYS A 228 -5.69 13.05 12.03
N GLY A 229 -6.75 12.54 11.42
CA GLY A 229 -8.07 13.17 11.47
C GLY A 229 -8.69 13.16 12.87
N GLN A 230 -8.64 12.00 13.54
CA GLN A 230 -9.20 11.85 14.89
C GLN A 230 -8.38 12.60 15.94
N TYR A 231 -7.07 12.66 15.80
CA TYR A 231 -6.21 13.38 16.74
C TYR A 231 -6.52 14.88 16.72
N GLN A 232 -6.73 15.47 15.55
CA GLN A 232 -7.14 16.86 15.43
C GLN A 232 -8.50 17.12 16.08
N SER A 233 -9.48 16.23 15.88
CA SER A 233 -10.80 16.35 16.51
C SER A 233 -10.78 16.17 18.02
N ALA A 234 -9.93 15.28 18.54
CA ALA A 234 -9.87 14.95 19.97
C ALA A 234 -9.01 15.92 20.80
N PHE A 235 -7.89 16.38 20.25
CA PHE A 235 -6.90 17.19 20.99
C PHE A 235 -6.78 18.63 20.48
N GLY A 236 -7.44 18.99 19.38
CA GLY A 236 -7.36 20.33 18.78
C GLY A 236 -6.02 20.64 18.09
N GLU A 237 -5.11 19.68 18.04
CA GLU A 237 -3.78 19.82 17.44
C GLU A 237 -3.65 19.02 16.15
N GLU A 238 -3.05 19.61 15.11
CA GLU A 238 -2.76 18.91 13.87
C GLU A 238 -1.44 18.12 13.95
N ILE A 239 -1.51 16.82 13.65
CA ILE A 239 -0.34 16.02 13.28
C ILE A 239 -0.03 16.29 11.82
N SER A 240 0.94 17.17 11.55
CA SER A 240 1.44 17.38 10.19
C SER A 240 2.25 16.18 9.71
N PHE A 241 2.42 16.08 8.39
CA PHE A 241 3.26 15.07 7.76
C PHE A 241 4.68 15.05 8.34
N ALA A 242 5.29 16.22 8.52
CA ALA A 242 6.64 16.34 9.07
C ALA A 242 6.73 15.87 10.54
N LYS A 243 5.78 16.28 11.39
CA LYS A 243 5.72 15.84 12.79
C LYS A 243 5.62 14.33 12.89
N TRP A 244 4.78 13.71 12.06
CA TRP A 244 4.67 12.25 12.05
C TRP A 244 5.98 11.59 11.65
N MET A 245 6.67 12.07 10.61
CA MET A 245 7.93 11.46 10.17
C MET A 245 9.02 11.43 11.26
N ILE A 246 9.07 12.45 12.14
CA ILE A 246 10.01 12.49 13.26
C ILE A 246 9.80 11.31 14.22
N ILE A 247 8.57 10.80 14.32
CA ILE A 247 8.23 9.66 15.18
C ILE A 247 8.22 8.35 14.38
N GLY A 248 7.56 8.35 13.23
CA GLY A 248 7.35 7.20 12.37
C GLY A 248 8.64 6.64 11.79
N VAL A 249 9.51 7.48 11.21
CA VAL A 249 10.74 7.00 10.56
C VAL A 249 11.70 6.34 11.57
N PRO A 250 12.01 6.93 12.74
CA PRO A 250 12.81 6.26 13.76
C PRO A 250 12.17 4.96 14.26
N THR A 251 10.85 4.94 14.44
CA THR A 251 10.13 3.72 14.85
C THR A 251 10.30 2.61 13.82
N VAL A 252 10.19 2.91 12.54
CA VAL A 252 10.43 1.95 11.45
C VAL A 252 11.86 1.43 11.48
N ILE A 253 12.85 2.30 11.65
CA ILE A 253 14.28 1.89 11.69
C ILE A 253 14.51 0.90 12.84
N VAL A 254 13.99 1.20 14.03
CA VAL A 254 14.13 0.34 15.21
C VAL A 254 13.43 -1.00 14.99
N LEU A 255 12.17 -0.99 14.55
CA LEU A 255 11.40 -2.21 14.32
C LEU A 255 11.99 -3.09 13.22
N LEU A 256 12.45 -2.50 12.11
CA LEU A 256 13.13 -3.24 11.04
C LEU A 256 14.41 -3.90 11.56
N PHE A 257 15.19 -3.19 12.37
CA PHE A 257 16.40 -3.74 12.97
C PHE A 257 16.10 -4.90 13.93
N LEU A 258 15.08 -4.75 14.79
CA LEU A 258 14.66 -5.80 15.73
C LEU A 258 14.18 -7.06 15.00
N VAL A 259 13.32 -6.90 13.98
CA VAL A 259 12.84 -8.04 13.19
C VAL A 259 13.97 -8.68 12.40
N TRP A 260 14.87 -7.87 11.81
CA TRP A 260 16.04 -8.38 11.12
C TRP A 260 16.93 -9.22 12.06
N ALA A 261 17.22 -8.71 13.25
CA ALA A 261 18.01 -9.41 14.25
C ALA A 261 17.33 -10.72 14.69
N TYR A 262 16.02 -10.69 14.92
CA TYR A 262 15.24 -11.88 15.27
C TYR A 262 15.26 -12.94 14.17
N ILE A 263 14.98 -12.56 12.93
CA ILE A 263 14.97 -13.49 11.79
C ILE A 263 16.37 -14.08 11.56
N ARG A 264 17.41 -13.22 11.59
CA ARG A 264 18.79 -13.62 11.32
C ARG A 264 19.38 -14.53 12.41
N TYR A 265 19.15 -14.22 13.68
CA TYR A 265 19.86 -14.87 14.79
C TYR A 265 19.02 -15.88 15.55
N ILE A 266 17.68 -15.90 15.41
CA ILE A 266 16.80 -16.76 16.22
C ILE A 266 15.99 -17.71 15.32
N ALA A 267 15.15 -17.18 14.43
CA ALA A 267 14.11 -17.98 13.76
C ALA A 267 14.63 -18.91 12.65
N PHE A 268 15.53 -18.44 11.79
CA PHE A 268 15.96 -19.17 10.58
C PHE A 268 17.48 -19.34 10.49
N LYS A 269 18.07 -19.89 11.56
CA LYS A 269 19.51 -20.14 11.63
C LYS A 269 19.98 -21.05 10.48
N HIS A 270 20.99 -20.58 9.75
CA HIS A 270 21.64 -21.32 8.66
C HIS A 270 23.14 -20.99 8.62
N ASP A 271 23.95 -21.89 8.07
CA ASP A 271 25.42 -21.76 8.09
C ASP A 271 25.98 -21.00 6.86
N MET A 272 25.11 -20.58 5.93
CA MET A 272 25.52 -19.83 4.73
C MET A 272 25.93 -18.38 5.07
N LYS A 273 27.22 -18.08 4.91
CA LYS A 273 27.77 -16.72 5.10
C LYS A 273 27.49 -15.80 3.91
N ALA A 274 27.55 -16.33 2.69
CA ALA A 274 27.32 -15.60 1.45
C ALA A 274 26.33 -16.36 0.58
N LEU A 275 25.52 -15.61 -0.18
CA LEU A 275 24.58 -16.20 -1.11
C LEU A 275 25.25 -16.36 -2.48
N PRO A 276 25.41 -17.59 -3.00
CA PRO A 276 26.00 -17.83 -4.32
C PRO A 276 25.27 -17.02 -5.39
N GLY A 277 25.99 -16.31 -6.26
CA GLY A 277 25.40 -15.55 -7.37
C GLY A 277 24.54 -14.33 -7.02
N GLY A 278 24.18 -14.12 -5.75
CA GLY A 278 23.19 -13.10 -5.36
C GLY A 278 23.54 -11.68 -5.81
N GLN A 279 24.81 -11.26 -5.65
CA GLN A 279 25.24 -9.93 -6.07
C GLN A 279 25.32 -9.78 -7.61
N GLN A 280 25.70 -10.84 -8.31
CA GLN A 280 25.77 -10.81 -9.78
C GLN A 280 24.38 -10.65 -10.37
N LEU A 281 23.37 -11.35 -9.84
CA LEU A 281 21.99 -11.20 -10.29
C LEU A 281 21.43 -9.81 -9.99
N ILE A 282 21.70 -9.24 -8.80
CA ILE A 282 21.26 -7.86 -8.47
C ILE A 282 21.88 -6.86 -9.44
N LYS A 283 23.21 -6.96 -9.70
CA LYS A 283 23.89 -6.10 -10.67
C LYS A 283 23.36 -6.29 -12.07
N GLN A 284 23.10 -7.53 -12.48
CA GLN A 284 22.49 -7.84 -13.77
C GLN A 284 21.11 -7.18 -13.89
N LYS A 285 20.23 -7.34 -12.89
CA LYS A 285 18.90 -6.70 -12.86
C LYS A 285 19.00 -5.18 -12.89
N LEU A 286 19.95 -4.59 -12.17
CA LEU A 286 20.20 -3.15 -12.21
C LEU A 286 20.69 -2.69 -13.59
N ASN A 287 21.54 -3.49 -14.25
CA ASN A 287 22.03 -3.22 -15.61
C ASN A 287 20.93 -3.39 -16.66
N GLU A 288 20.01 -4.34 -16.49
CA GLU A 288 18.83 -4.55 -17.35
C GLU A 288 17.92 -3.31 -17.36
N LEU A 289 17.84 -2.56 -16.25
CA LEU A 289 17.12 -1.28 -16.18
C LEU A 289 17.81 -0.16 -16.99
N GLY A 290 19.08 -0.32 -17.34
CA GLY A 290 19.87 0.66 -18.09
C GLY A 290 20.03 2.00 -17.37
N ARG A 291 20.38 3.04 -18.14
CA ARG A 291 20.49 4.42 -17.63
C ARG A 291 19.11 4.97 -17.26
N MET A 292 19.07 5.77 -16.19
CA MET A 292 17.84 6.39 -15.71
C MET A 292 17.19 7.25 -16.81
N LYS A 293 15.97 6.88 -17.19
CA LYS A 293 15.20 7.55 -18.25
C LYS A 293 14.75 8.94 -17.81
N TYR A 294 14.30 9.75 -18.76
CA TYR A 294 13.79 11.10 -18.49
C TYR A 294 12.65 11.07 -17.48
N GLU A 295 11.70 10.16 -17.65
CA GLU A 295 10.52 10.08 -16.81
C GLU A 295 10.84 9.64 -15.38
N GLU A 296 11.77 8.70 -15.21
CA GLU A 296 12.31 8.31 -13.90
C GLU A 296 12.93 9.52 -13.17
N LYS A 297 13.73 10.33 -13.87
CA LYS A 297 14.33 11.55 -13.31
C LYS A 297 13.28 12.57 -12.90
N VAL A 298 12.29 12.81 -13.76
CA VAL A 298 11.23 13.78 -13.47
C VAL A 298 10.42 13.34 -12.26
N VAL A 299 9.99 12.08 -12.21
CA VAL A 299 9.23 11.57 -11.07
C VAL A 299 10.05 11.61 -9.79
N LEU A 300 11.35 11.32 -9.85
CA LEU A 300 12.25 11.45 -8.71
C LEU A 300 12.33 12.91 -8.23
N ILE A 301 12.48 13.88 -9.14
CA ILE A 301 12.51 15.30 -8.80
C ILE A 301 11.19 15.73 -8.17
N VAL A 302 10.05 15.33 -8.74
CA VAL A 302 8.72 15.66 -8.20
C VAL A 302 8.50 15.02 -6.83
N PHE A 303 8.98 13.79 -6.62
CA PHE A 303 8.92 13.11 -5.33
C PHE A 303 9.78 13.83 -4.26
N LEU A 304 10.99 14.25 -4.63
CA LEU A 304 11.86 15.02 -3.73
C LEU A 304 11.27 16.40 -3.44
N LEU A 305 10.64 17.04 -4.43
CA LEU A 305 9.90 18.30 -4.24
C LEU A 305 8.73 18.11 -3.27
N ALA A 306 7.93 17.05 -3.42
CA ALA A 306 6.82 16.74 -2.51
C ALA A 306 7.32 16.57 -1.07
N SER A 307 8.36 15.77 -0.89
CA SER A 307 9.00 15.54 0.42
C SER A 307 9.53 16.83 1.03
N PHE A 308 10.19 17.67 0.22
CA PHE A 308 10.69 18.97 0.65
C PHE A 308 9.55 19.92 1.06
N LEU A 309 8.46 19.99 0.29
CA LEU A 309 7.31 20.84 0.60
C LEU A 309 6.61 20.39 1.88
N TRP A 310 6.40 19.08 2.10
CA TRP A 310 5.80 18.60 3.34
C TRP A 310 6.68 18.86 4.58
N ILE A 311 7.99 18.70 4.47
CA ILE A 311 8.91 18.99 5.58
C ILE A 311 8.94 20.50 5.84
N SER A 312 9.17 21.32 4.81
CA SER A 312 9.23 22.78 4.93
C SER A 312 7.90 23.40 5.36
N ARG A 313 6.75 22.73 5.15
CA ARG A 313 5.46 23.20 5.63
C ARG A 313 5.45 23.50 7.12
N GLU A 314 5.87 22.52 7.92
CA GLU A 314 5.84 22.63 9.38
C GLU A 314 6.81 23.70 9.89
N PHE A 315 8.00 23.81 9.29
CA PHE A 315 9.07 24.66 9.81
C PHE A 315 9.13 26.06 9.20
N LEU A 316 8.58 26.27 8.00
CA LEU A 316 8.71 27.52 7.24
C LEU A 316 7.36 28.03 6.74
N LEU A 317 6.61 27.23 5.96
CA LEU A 317 5.43 27.73 5.23
C LEU A 317 4.31 28.18 6.17
N LYS A 318 4.16 27.51 7.32
CA LYS A 318 3.17 27.89 8.33
C LYS A 318 3.44 29.28 8.95
N HIS A 319 4.68 29.76 8.91
CA HIS A 319 5.08 31.05 9.49
C HIS A 319 5.00 32.23 8.51
N TRP A 320 4.74 31.97 7.22
CA TRP A 320 4.55 33.01 6.21
C TRP A 320 3.07 33.28 5.98
N SER A 321 2.66 34.55 6.03
CA SER A 321 1.25 34.95 5.90
C SER A 321 0.59 34.43 4.63
N PHE A 322 1.31 34.44 3.49
CA PHE A 322 0.82 33.94 2.21
C PHE A 322 0.59 32.42 2.14
N THR A 323 1.34 31.64 2.92
CA THR A 323 1.31 30.16 2.87
C THR A 323 0.77 29.52 4.16
N SER A 324 0.29 30.33 5.10
CA SER A 324 -0.19 29.90 6.41
C SER A 324 -1.35 28.90 6.34
N GLU A 325 -2.22 29.04 5.33
CA GLU A 325 -3.38 28.18 5.07
C GLU A 325 -3.03 26.93 4.23
N VAL A 326 -1.77 26.73 3.85
CA VAL A 326 -1.37 25.56 3.03
C VAL A 326 -1.34 24.32 3.92
N ALA A 327 -2.30 23.42 3.68
CA ALA A 327 -2.41 22.13 4.34
C ALA A 327 -1.63 21.01 3.60
N ASP A 328 -1.44 19.87 4.26
CA ASP A 328 -0.68 18.74 3.68
C ASP A 328 -1.33 18.19 2.41
N GLY A 329 -2.68 18.14 2.37
CA GLY A 329 -3.43 17.72 1.19
C GLY A 329 -3.35 18.70 0.04
N THR A 330 -3.25 20.01 0.32
CA THR A 330 -3.01 21.04 -0.70
C THR A 330 -1.68 20.79 -1.43
N ILE A 331 -0.61 20.47 -0.68
CA ILE A 331 0.70 20.11 -1.26
C ILE A 331 0.57 18.84 -2.12
N ALA A 332 -0.13 17.82 -1.63
CA ALA A 332 -0.33 16.56 -2.36
C ALA A 332 -1.06 16.78 -3.70
N MET A 333 -2.07 17.66 -3.71
CA MET A 333 -2.81 18.01 -4.91
C MET A 333 -1.98 18.87 -5.87
N PHE A 334 -1.19 19.81 -5.37
CA PHE A 334 -0.25 20.58 -6.18
C PHE A 334 0.75 19.67 -6.91
N ILE A 335 1.36 18.72 -6.19
CA ILE A 335 2.27 17.72 -6.75
C ILE A 335 1.57 16.85 -7.81
N SER A 336 0.31 16.47 -7.55
CA SER A 336 -0.49 15.72 -8.50
C SER A 336 -0.69 16.50 -9.79
N VAL A 337 -1.12 17.76 -9.70
CA VAL A 337 -1.30 18.64 -10.87
C VAL A 337 0.02 18.79 -11.64
N LEU A 338 1.16 18.96 -10.97
CA LEU A 338 2.47 19.00 -11.62
C LEU A 338 2.78 17.73 -12.43
N LEU A 339 2.49 16.54 -11.89
CA LEU A 339 2.66 15.28 -12.64
C LEU A 339 1.77 15.21 -13.88
N PHE A 340 0.57 15.78 -13.84
CA PHE A 340 -0.28 15.89 -15.02
C PHE A 340 0.22 16.94 -16.02
N LEU A 341 0.89 17.99 -15.59
CA LEU A 341 1.38 19.06 -16.48
C LEU A 341 2.63 18.63 -17.26
N ILE A 342 3.51 17.84 -16.66
CA ILE A 342 4.76 17.45 -17.31
C ILE A 342 4.52 16.29 -18.30
N PRO A 343 4.81 16.45 -19.60
CA PRO A 343 4.62 15.41 -20.58
C PRO A 343 5.73 14.35 -20.50
N ALA A 344 5.37 13.09 -20.79
CA ALA A 344 6.36 12.02 -20.99
C ALA A 344 7.01 12.15 -22.38
N LYS A 345 8.32 11.88 -22.47
CA LYS A 345 9.08 11.97 -23.74
C LYS A 345 9.04 10.65 -24.52
N ASN A 346 9.08 9.51 -23.82
CA ASN A 346 9.08 8.18 -24.42
C ASN A 346 7.65 7.70 -24.73
N LYS A 347 7.41 7.46 -26.02
CA LYS A 347 6.26 6.69 -26.50
C LYS A 347 6.63 5.20 -26.45
N THR A 348 5.75 4.38 -25.86
CA THR A 348 5.66 2.90 -25.99
C THR A 348 6.71 1.99 -25.34
N LYS A 349 6.25 1.17 -24.38
CA LYS A 349 6.39 -0.31 -24.39
C LYS A 349 5.43 -0.96 -23.38
N HIS A 350 4.13 -1.02 -23.69
CA HIS A 350 3.29 -2.15 -23.31
C HIS A 350 2.30 -2.42 -24.44
N LYS A 351 2.21 -3.70 -24.83
CA LYS A 351 1.46 -4.19 -26.00
C LYS A 351 -0.05 -3.91 -25.87
N PRO A 352 -0.75 -3.70 -27.00
CA PRO A 352 -2.11 -3.20 -27.02
C PRO A 352 -3.11 -4.36 -26.91
N TYR A 353 -3.95 -4.37 -25.88
CA TYR A 353 -5.23 -5.08 -25.94
C TYR A 353 -6.28 -4.21 -25.22
N TYR A 354 -7.14 -3.61 -26.05
CA TYR A 354 -8.36 -2.81 -25.79
C TYR A 354 -8.24 -1.35 -25.31
N ARG A 355 -8.88 -0.47 -26.11
CA ARG A 355 -9.05 1.00 -26.04
C ARG A 355 -9.57 1.45 -24.64
N LEU A 356 -9.33 2.66 -24.12
CA LEU A 356 -9.73 3.99 -24.59
C LEU A 356 -8.91 5.05 -23.79
N GLY A 357 -8.39 6.10 -24.43
CA GLY A 357 -7.70 7.22 -23.76
C GLY A 357 -6.17 7.07 -23.63
N SER A 358 -5.45 7.27 -24.73
CA SER A 358 -3.98 7.39 -24.76
C SER A 358 -3.52 8.62 -23.94
N CYS A 359 -3.34 8.45 -22.63
CA CYS A 359 -2.93 9.55 -21.76
C CYS A 359 -1.42 9.82 -21.92
N LYS A 360 -1.09 10.94 -22.56
CA LYS A 360 0.27 11.46 -22.87
C LYS A 360 1.02 12.05 -21.65
N ARG A 361 0.45 11.94 -20.45
CA ARG A 361 0.94 12.55 -19.21
C ARG A 361 1.58 11.50 -18.30
N LEU A 362 2.39 11.93 -17.31
CA LEU A 362 3.13 11.01 -16.42
C LEU A 362 2.20 10.11 -15.61
N THR A 363 0.95 10.51 -15.41
CA THR A 363 -0.12 9.77 -14.73
C THR A 363 -1.02 9.00 -15.72
N VAL A 364 -1.57 7.86 -15.28
CA VAL A 364 -2.40 7.00 -16.13
C VAL A 364 -3.81 7.61 -16.25
N GLY A 365 -4.39 7.64 -17.46
CA GLY A 365 -5.81 7.93 -17.68
C GLY A 365 -6.78 6.89 -17.06
N ARG A 366 -6.27 5.90 -16.32
CA ARG A 366 -7.02 4.90 -15.53
C ARG A 366 -7.27 5.38 -14.10
N PHE A 367 -7.21 6.67 -13.83
CA PHE A 367 -7.55 7.23 -12.52
C PHE A 367 -8.90 6.67 -12.01
N ASN A 368 -9.92 6.64 -12.87
CA ASN A 368 -11.21 6.02 -12.54
C ASN A 368 -11.14 4.50 -12.37
N LEU A 369 -10.32 3.78 -13.14
CA LEU A 369 -10.29 2.32 -13.18
C LEU A 369 -9.44 1.69 -12.06
N ILE A 370 -8.40 2.39 -11.61
CA ILE A 370 -7.52 1.94 -10.51
C ILE A 370 -8.13 2.33 -9.16
N TRP A 371 -8.73 3.53 -9.06
CA TRP A 371 -9.57 3.87 -7.90
C TRP A 371 -10.78 2.94 -7.81
N TRP A 372 -11.41 2.56 -8.94
CA TRP A 372 -12.39 1.48 -8.98
C TRP A 372 -11.82 0.12 -8.55
N ARG A 373 -10.65 -0.29 -9.05
CA ARG A 373 -10.07 -1.60 -8.69
C ARG A 373 -9.61 -1.66 -7.24
N PHE A 374 -9.17 -0.56 -6.63
CA PHE A 374 -8.81 -0.52 -5.21
C PHE A 374 -10.03 -0.34 -4.28
N SER A 375 -11.05 0.44 -4.67
CA SER A 375 -12.29 0.56 -3.88
C SER A 375 -13.21 -0.66 -3.98
N PHE A 376 -13.13 -1.49 -5.04
CA PHE A 376 -14.12 -2.54 -5.33
C PHE A 376 -13.58 -3.96 -5.56
N SER A 377 -12.26 -4.22 -5.50
CA SER A 377 -11.74 -5.59 -5.68
C SER A 377 -11.58 -6.33 -4.35
N LYS A 378 -12.42 -7.36 -4.14
CA LYS A 378 -12.37 -8.38 -3.06
C LYS A 378 -11.05 -9.20 -2.99
N ARG A 379 -9.92 -8.73 -3.54
CA ARG A 379 -8.63 -9.46 -3.57
C ARG A 379 -7.51 -8.79 -2.77
N TYR A 380 -7.75 -7.62 -2.17
CA TYR A 380 -6.69 -6.81 -1.58
C TYR A 380 -7.04 -6.22 -0.20
N PHE A 381 -8.04 -6.78 0.47
CA PHE A 381 -8.21 -6.68 1.92
C PHE A 381 -7.85 -8.03 2.54
#